data_AF-A0A1I4B8R3-F1
#
_entry.id   AF-A0A1I4B8R3-F1
#
_cell.length_a   1.000
_cell.length_b   1.000
_cell.length_c   1.000
_cell.angle_alpha   90.00
_cell.angle_beta   90.00
_cell.angle_gamma   90.00
#
_symmetry.space_group_name_H-M   'P 1'
#
loop_
_entity.id
_entity.type
_entity.pdbx_description
1 polymer ?
#
loop_
_entity_poly.entity_id
_entity_poly.type
_entity_poly.pdbx_seq_one_letter_code
_entity_poly.pdbx_strand_id
1 'polypeptide(L)'
;MSGSITFTLIEDALTEAGEAVSGAVTTITGPIEVPQPAEVVDTAAVDVSDLIDDIADLPAPQAVADFIANLDDLNFARLEGLLDQLPPEYRGPDATGEVRTGLSDFLQIQVEVGAALSATARVVNTLGPDAIAMQVRGYDFAINEQYNDVESGFSAIKVLPADGGPMIFVIDGLEVGSIADTVAAVDLGGLQVRSAAFQAMIADAVEAQATLGRGVQFVGPSLGGAVAQVAAYEAAEALIAAGLPTAPGTVRLLTVDALGGRDAAEALNGGTLDPAVLNVINALNIRTEGDLISRIGSHVGETLSFQAVDANGSPIAVTAADAHVNVVSLLRTLPDPTLFNAGVRGAPEEVSGFALVANALGRGIADGYLAGGERDDPNALVPLQVPGEAALVNNNTLYRLDADSNGTLDLAVLTSQPVSQAIADLVL
;
A
#
# COMPACT_ATOMS: atom_id res chain seq x y z
N MET A 1 26.47 22.51 -24.32
CA MET A 1 25.57 22.28 -25.46
C MET A 1 24.28 21.74 -24.89
N SER A 2 23.25 22.57 -24.85
CA SER A 2 21.94 22.28 -24.25
C SER A 2 20.97 21.88 -25.36
N GLY A 3 20.45 20.64 -25.31
CA GLY A 3 19.36 20.20 -26.16
C GLY A 3 18.12 19.97 -25.31
N SER A 4 17.04 20.67 -25.60
CA SER A 4 15.69 20.31 -25.14
C SER A 4 15.01 19.51 -26.24
N ILE A 5 14.28 18.46 -25.87
CA ILE A 5 13.40 17.72 -26.78
C ILE A 5 11.97 18.09 -26.38
N THR A 6 11.20 18.59 -27.34
CA THR A 6 9.76 18.90 -27.20
C THR A 6 9.03 17.97 -28.16
N PHE A 7 8.00 17.27 -27.69
CA PHE A 7 7.11 16.47 -28.53
C PHE A 7 5.80 17.21 -28.76
N THR A 8 5.35 17.21 -30.02
CA THR A 8 4.06 17.72 -30.46
C THR A 8 3.43 16.63 -31.32
N LEU A 9 2.22 16.18 -30.99
CA LEU A 9 1.40 15.35 -31.88
C LEU A 9 0.01 15.96 -32.02
N ILE A 10 -0.44 15.95 -33.27
CA ILE A 10 -1.55 16.68 -33.88
C ILE A 10 -2.74 15.72 -34.02
N GLU A 11 -3.94 16.20 -33.64
CA GLU A 11 -5.27 15.65 -33.94
C GLU A 11 -5.54 15.59 -35.46
N ASP A 12 -6.25 14.57 -35.95
CA ASP A 12 -7.64 14.73 -36.47
C ASP A 12 -8.16 13.54 -37.30
N ALA A 13 -9.51 13.43 -37.27
CA ALA A 13 -10.45 12.89 -38.28
C ALA A 13 -11.05 11.47 -38.05
N LEU A 14 -12.30 11.32 -37.57
CA LEU A 14 -13.63 11.44 -38.29
C LEU A 14 -14.05 10.11 -38.98
N THR A 15 -15.28 9.57 -39.04
CA THR A 15 -16.66 9.94 -38.65
C THR A 15 -17.61 8.69 -38.83
N GLU A 16 -18.80 8.75 -38.22
CA GLU A 16 -20.15 8.34 -38.75
C GLU A 16 -20.52 6.89 -39.13
N ALA A 17 -21.48 6.34 -38.37
CA ALA A 17 -22.84 5.97 -38.80
C ALA A 17 -23.62 5.53 -37.52
N GLY A 18 -24.87 5.89 -37.20
CA GLY A 18 -25.98 6.43 -37.97
C GLY A 18 -27.27 5.71 -37.52
N GLU A 19 -28.09 6.40 -36.72
CA GLU A 19 -29.56 6.32 -36.56
C GLU A 19 -30.31 5.05 -36.07
N ALA A 20 -30.95 5.23 -34.90
CA ALA A 20 -32.35 5.00 -34.49
C ALA A 20 -33.26 3.95 -35.18
N VAL A 21 -33.90 3.08 -34.38
CA VAL A 21 -35.32 2.67 -34.53
C VAL A 21 -35.98 2.42 -33.16
N SER A 22 -37.14 3.03 -32.95
CA SER A 22 -38.03 2.86 -31.80
C SER A 22 -38.97 1.65 -31.92
N GLY A 23 -39.26 1.00 -30.79
CA GLY A 23 -40.62 0.54 -30.45
C GLY A 23 -40.95 -0.95 -30.66
N ALA A 24 -41.13 -1.69 -29.56
CA ALA A 24 -42.28 -2.55 -29.29
C ALA A 24 -42.16 -3.18 -27.89
N VAL A 25 -43.03 -2.74 -26.98
CA VAL A 25 -43.36 -3.47 -25.76
C VAL A 25 -44.32 -4.59 -26.13
N THR A 26 -43.92 -5.83 -25.87
CA THR A 26 -44.83 -6.97 -25.76
C THR A 26 -44.40 -7.84 -24.59
N THR A 27 -45.24 -7.84 -23.57
CA THR A 27 -45.27 -8.76 -22.44
C THR A 27 -45.34 -10.21 -22.94
N ILE A 28 -44.43 -11.07 -22.49
CA ILE A 28 -44.57 -12.52 -22.61
C ILE A 28 -44.61 -13.11 -21.19
N THR A 29 -45.79 -13.59 -20.85
CA THR A 29 -46.11 -14.44 -19.71
C THR A 29 -45.70 -15.88 -20.03
N GLY A 30 -44.86 -16.47 -19.17
CA GLY A 30 -44.55 -17.89 -19.14
C GLY A 30 -43.95 -18.26 -17.78
N PRO A 31 -44.26 -19.43 -17.19
CA PRO A 31 -43.73 -19.80 -15.89
C PRO A 31 -42.23 -20.10 -16.03
N ILE A 32 -41.42 -19.35 -15.27
CA ILE A 32 -40.01 -19.67 -15.08
C ILE A 32 -39.97 -20.73 -13.97
N GLU A 33 -39.53 -21.94 -14.30
CA GLU A 33 -39.14 -22.93 -13.31
C GLU A 33 -37.93 -22.39 -12.54
N VAL A 34 -38.13 -22.15 -11.25
CA VAL A 34 -37.08 -21.79 -10.31
C VAL A 34 -36.20 -23.04 -10.11
N PRO A 35 -34.87 -22.96 -10.22
CA PRO A 35 -34.01 -24.05 -9.78
C PRO A 35 -34.29 -24.31 -8.30
N GLN A 36 -34.61 -25.56 -7.96
CA GLN A 36 -34.60 -26.02 -6.58
C GLN A 36 -33.24 -25.66 -5.96
N PRO A 37 -33.19 -25.12 -4.73
CA PRO A 37 -31.92 -24.90 -4.06
C PRO A 37 -31.22 -26.26 -3.98
N ALA A 38 -30.03 -26.33 -4.57
CA ALA A 38 -29.09 -27.38 -4.21
C ALA A 38 -28.90 -27.30 -2.70
N GLU A 39 -28.90 -28.47 -2.08
CA GLU A 39 -28.73 -28.66 -0.64
C GLU A 39 -27.69 -27.68 -0.10
N VAL A 40 -28.12 -26.93 0.92
CA VAL A 40 -27.23 -26.21 1.82
C VAL A 40 -26.16 -27.20 2.24
N VAL A 41 -24.94 -27.01 1.71
CA VAL A 41 -23.76 -27.52 2.41
C VAL A 41 -23.81 -26.78 3.74
N ASP A 42 -24.00 -27.56 4.80
CA ASP A 42 -23.78 -27.13 6.17
C ASP A 42 -22.31 -26.70 6.27
N THR A 43 -22.03 -25.45 5.90
CA THR A 43 -20.83 -24.76 6.33
C THR A 43 -21.08 -24.50 7.81
N ALA A 44 -20.77 -25.50 8.63
CA ALA A 44 -20.69 -25.33 10.06
C ALA A 44 -19.94 -24.03 10.31
N ALA A 45 -20.64 -23.06 10.90
CA ALA A 45 -20.06 -21.80 11.29
C ALA A 45 -18.84 -22.12 12.14
N VAL A 46 -17.65 -21.77 11.65
CA VAL A 46 -16.47 -21.73 12.49
C VAL A 46 -16.71 -20.55 13.41
N ASP A 47 -17.00 -20.82 14.68
CA ASP A 47 -17.06 -19.77 15.69
C ASP A 47 -15.63 -19.24 15.85
N VAL A 48 -15.36 -18.06 15.28
CA VAL A 48 -14.04 -17.42 15.31
C VAL A 48 -13.62 -17.11 16.74
N SER A 49 -14.56 -16.98 17.68
CA SER A 49 -14.24 -16.81 19.10
C SER A 49 -13.67 -18.10 19.71
N ASP A 50 -14.25 -19.26 19.37
CA ASP A 50 -13.68 -20.56 19.72
C ASP A 50 -12.34 -20.80 19.02
N LEU A 51 -12.17 -20.34 17.77
CA LEU A 51 -10.89 -20.45 17.05
C LEU A 51 -9.79 -19.57 17.64
N ILE A 52 -10.12 -18.35 18.09
CA ILE A 52 -9.17 -17.45 18.77
C ILE A 52 -8.77 -18.03 20.13
N ASP A 53 -9.73 -18.56 20.88
CA ASP A 53 -9.48 -19.20 22.19
C ASP A 53 -8.67 -20.50 22.01
N ASP A 54 -9.01 -21.33 21.01
CA ASP A 54 -8.27 -22.55 20.67
C ASP A 54 -6.84 -22.22 20.22
N ILE A 55 -6.64 -21.24 19.33
CA ILE A 55 -5.30 -20.82 18.87
C ILE A 55 -4.49 -20.18 20.01
N ALA A 56 -5.13 -19.42 20.90
CA ALA A 56 -4.47 -18.84 22.07
C ALA A 56 -4.03 -19.90 23.10
N ASP A 57 -4.74 -21.03 23.17
CA ASP A 57 -4.42 -22.17 24.04
C ASP A 57 -3.45 -23.18 23.40
N LEU A 58 -3.18 -23.08 22.09
CA LEU A 58 -2.18 -23.91 21.41
C LEU A 58 -0.74 -23.51 21.82
N PRO A 59 0.19 -24.48 21.93
CA PRO A 59 1.61 -24.16 21.98
C PRO A 59 1.99 -23.34 20.74
N ALA A 60 2.77 -22.26 20.89
CA ALA A 60 3.15 -21.38 19.77
C ALA A 60 3.59 -22.11 18.48
N PRO A 61 4.36 -23.23 18.53
CA PRO A 61 4.70 -23.98 17.32
C PRO A 61 3.50 -24.66 16.61
N GLN A 62 2.48 -25.06 17.36
CA GLN A 62 1.28 -25.69 16.81
C GLN A 62 0.30 -24.64 16.27
N ALA A 63 0.11 -23.52 16.97
CA ALA A 63 -0.65 -22.37 16.47
C ALA A 63 -0.09 -21.86 15.13
N VAL A 64 1.24 -21.78 15.03
CA VAL A 64 1.95 -21.38 13.81
C VAL A 64 1.76 -22.42 12.71
N ALA A 65 1.92 -23.71 13.01
CA ALA A 65 1.73 -24.78 12.02
C ALA A 65 0.29 -24.85 11.49
N ASP A 66 -0.72 -24.66 12.36
CA ASP A 66 -2.13 -24.68 11.98
C ASP A 66 -2.54 -23.40 11.24
N PHE A 67 -1.99 -22.24 11.62
CA PHE A 67 -2.14 -21.01 10.84
C PHE A 67 -1.57 -21.16 9.43
N ILE A 68 -0.34 -21.67 9.31
CA ILE A 68 0.35 -21.87 8.03
C ILE A 68 -0.35 -22.92 7.17
N ALA A 69 -0.84 -24.01 7.76
CA ALA A 69 -1.60 -25.03 7.04
C ALA A 69 -2.93 -24.51 6.46
N ASN A 70 -3.41 -23.35 6.93
CA ASN A 70 -4.64 -22.69 6.47
C ASN A 70 -4.36 -21.35 5.76
N LEU A 71 -3.10 -21.01 5.47
CA LEU A 71 -2.72 -19.76 4.78
C LEU A 71 -3.21 -19.70 3.34
N ASP A 72 -3.18 -20.83 2.61
CA ASP A 72 -3.72 -20.94 1.23
C ASP A 72 -5.20 -20.57 1.13
N ASP A 73 -5.86 -20.52 2.28
CA ASP A 73 -7.28 -20.33 2.48
C ASP A 73 -7.63 -18.89 2.91
N LEU A 74 -6.64 -18.07 3.29
CA LEU A 74 -6.77 -16.64 3.62
C LEU A 74 -6.72 -15.78 2.35
N ASN A 75 -7.87 -15.63 1.66
CA ASN A 75 -8.02 -14.65 0.59
C ASN A 75 -8.79 -13.39 1.07
N PHE A 76 -8.72 -12.30 0.30
CA PHE A 76 -9.43 -11.05 0.60
C PHE A 76 -10.95 -11.24 0.83
N ALA A 77 -11.59 -12.16 0.10
CA ALA A 77 -13.00 -12.48 0.28
C ALA A 77 -13.30 -13.20 1.61
N ARG A 78 -12.34 -13.95 2.17
CA ARG A 78 -12.45 -14.53 3.51
C ARG A 78 -12.18 -13.51 4.61
N LEU A 79 -11.33 -12.50 4.38
CA LEU A 79 -11.19 -11.35 5.29
C LEU A 79 -12.53 -10.60 5.42
N GLU A 80 -13.24 -10.35 4.31
CA GLU A 80 -14.63 -9.86 4.31
C GLU A 80 -15.57 -10.77 5.14
N GLY A 81 -15.54 -12.08 4.87
CA GLY A 81 -16.38 -13.05 5.57
C GLY A 81 -16.08 -13.17 7.07
N LEU A 82 -14.82 -13.01 7.49
CA LEU A 82 -14.39 -13.01 8.88
C LEU A 82 -14.97 -11.79 9.62
N LEU A 83 -14.98 -10.63 8.96
CA LEU A 83 -15.50 -9.38 9.50
C LEU A 83 -17.00 -9.46 9.79
N ASP A 84 -17.75 -10.06 8.86
CA ASP A 84 -19.19 -10.27 8.98
C ASP A 84 -19.57 -11.28 10.07
N GLN A 85 -18.61 -11.99 10.66
CA GLN A 85 -18.82 -12.97 11.73
C GLN A 85 -18.45 -12.45 13.12
N LEU A 86 -17.75 -11.32 13.24
CA LEU A 86 -17.33 -10.77 14.53
C LEU A 86 -18.53 -10.29 15.38
N PRO A 87 -18.54 -10.43 16.70
CA PRO A 87 -19.58 -9.83 17.53
C PRO A 87 -19.69 -8.29 17.32
N PRO A 88 -20.90 -7.69 17.32
CA PRO A 88 -21.09 -6.25 17.07
C PRO A 88 -20.29 -5.30 17.95
N GLU A 89 -19.92 -5.72 19.16
CA GLU A 89 -19.06 -4.96 20.09
C GLU A 89 -17.61 -4.83 19.62
N TYR A 90 -17.17 -5.70 18.71
CA TYR A 90 -15.88 -5.60 18.01
C TYR A 90 -16.04 -4.95 16.63
N ARG A 91 -17.27 -4.56 16.26
CA ARG A 91 -17.60 -3.77 15.06
C ARG A 91 -17.92 -2.34 15.50
N GLY A 92 -16.97 -1.43 15.38
CA GLY A 92 -17.22 -0.05 15.75
C GLY A 92 -16.07 0.87 15.40
N PRO A 93 -16.29 2.19 15.44
CA PRO A 93 -15.27 3.17 15.15
C PRO A 93 -14.13 3.03 16.15
N ASP A 94 -12.90 3.12 15.65
CA ASP A 94 -11.76 3.23 16.54
C ASP A 94 -11.82 4.60 17.22
N ALA A 95 -12.27 4.65 18.47
CA ALA A 95 -12.11 5.86 19.27
C ALA A 95 -10.63 6.15 19.59
N THR A 96 -9.71 5.27 19.20
CA THR A 96 -8.26 5.41 19.31
C THR A 96 -7.54 5.57 17.95
N GLY A 97 -8.20 5.40 16.80
CA GLY A 97 -7.53 4.90 15.57
C GLY A 97 -6.64 5.83 14.77
N GLU A 98 -6.56 7.10 15.16
CA GLU A 98 -5.56 8.01 14.65
C GLU A 98 -4.82 8.65 15.81
N VAL A 99 -3.49 8.58 15.78
CA VAL A 99 -2.66 9.40 16.65
C VAL A 99 -2.20 10.62 15.90
N ARG A 100 -2.59 11.79 16.41
CA ARG A 100 -2.23 13.08 15.82
C ARG A 100 -0.71 13.28 15.85
N THR A 101 -0.20 13.75 14.71
CA THR A 101 1.19 14.19 14.54
C THR A 101 1.30 15.71 14.64
N GLY A 102 2.52 16.25 14.50
CA GLY A 102 2.76 17.68 14.55
C GLY A 102 2.05 18.46 13.45
N LEU A 103 1.92 17.87 12.26
CA LEU A 103 1.26 18.43 11.07
C LEU A 103 0.55 17.35 10.24
N SER A 104 -0.33 17.80 9.35
CA SER A 104 -1.00 17.01 8.29
C SER A 104 -1.25 17.87 7.02
N ASP A 105 -0.38 18.87 6.79
CA ASP A 105 -0.57 19.96 5.83
C ASP A 105 0.18 19.74 4.51
N PHE A 106 -0.13 18.63 3.84
CA PHE A 106 0.40 18.38 2.49
C PHE A 106 -0.30 19.24 1.44
N LEU A 107 0.49 19.80 0.52
CA LEU A 107 -0.04 20.39 -0.70
C LEU A 107 -0.60 19.27 -1.60
N GLN A 108 -1.66 19.53 -2.34
CA GLN A 108 -2.26 18.56 -3.28
C GLN A 108 -1.22 17.90 -4.19
N ILE A 109 -0.29 18.68 -4.76
CA ILE A 109 0.78 18.14 -5.61
C ILE A 109 1.75 17.21 -4.87
N GLN A 110 1.99 17.44 -3.57
CA GLN A 110 2.81 16.55 -2.75
C GLN A 110 2.07 15.24 -2.49
N VAL A 111 0.74 15.31 -2.33
CA VAL A 111 -0.10 14.11 -2.20
C VAL A 111 -0.10 13.30 -3.47
N GLU A 112 -0.30 13.95 -4.62
CA GLU A 112 -0.27 13.30 -5.93
C GLU A 112 1.05 12.59 -6.19
N VAL A 113 2.18 13.28 -6.03
CA VAL A 113 3.51 12.70 -6.25
C VAL A 113 3.82 11.59 -5.24
N GLY A 114 3.48 11.79 -3.96
CA GLY A 114 3.69 10.78 -2.92
C GLY A 114 2.90 9.50 -3.17
N ALA A 115 1.64 9.62 -3.59
CA ALA A 115 0.79 8.48 -3.91
C ALA A 115 1.26 7.76 -5.19
N ALA A 116 1.71 8.49 -6.20
CA ALA A 116 2.31 7.87 -7.38
C ALA A 116 3.63 7.15 -7.04
N LEU A 117 4.43 7.71 -6.12
CA LEU A 117 5.67 7.09 -5.64
C LEU A 117 5.41 5.78 -4.90
N SER A 118 4.31 5.64 -4.15
CA SER A 118 4.07 4.43 -3.34
C SER A 118 3.99 3.15 -4.18
N ALA A 119 3.66 3.24 -5.47
CA ALA A 119 3.64 2.09 -6.37
C ALA A 119 5.01 1.72 -6.99
N THR A 120 6.07 2.51 -6.74
CA THR A 120 7.31 2.41 -7.53
C THR A 120 8.33 1.40 -7.01
N ALA A 121 8.32 1.08 -5.70
CA ALA A 121 9.30 0.16 -5.11
C ALA A 121 9.28 -1.19 -5.83
N ARG A 122 8.10 -1.82 -5.94
CA ARG A 122 7.92 -3.10 -6.64
C ARG A 122 8.45 -3.06 -8.06
N VAL A 123 8.05 -2.06 -8.85
CA VAL A 123 8.49 -1.89 -10.24
C VAL A 123 10.02 -1.80 -10.32
N VAL A 124 10.64 -0.98 -9.47
CA VAL A 124 12.11 -0.80 -9.46
C VAL A 124 12.82 -2.10 -9.07
N ASN A 125 12.34 -2.79 -8.05
CA ASN A 125 12.92 -4.06 -7.61
C ASN A 125 12.75 -5.17 -8.67
N THR A 126 11.62 -5.24 -9.35
CA THR A 126 11.39 -6.18 -10.47
C THR A 126 12.33 -5.89 -11.64
N LEU A 127 12.55 -4.62 -11.98
CA LEU A 127 13.53 -4.23 -13.02
C LEU A 127 14.98 -4.47 -12.59
N GLY A 128 15.22 -4.62 -11.29
CA GLY A 128 16.47 -5.07 -10.70
C GLY A 128 17.44 -3.94 -10.33
N PRO A 129 18.69 -4.29 -9.94
CA PRO A 129 19.68 -3.33 -9.42
C PRO A 129 20.20 -2.35 -10.48
N ASP A 130 19.91 -2.59 -11.76
CA ASP A 130 20.29 -1.69 -12.85
C ASP A 130 19.37 -0.48 -12.98
N ALA A 131 18.24 -0.42 -12.26
CA ALA A 131 17.39 0.76 -12.20
C ALA A 131 18.11 1.91 -11.47
N ILE A 132 18.38 3.01 -12.18
CA ILE A 132 19.24 4.11 -11.70
C ILE A 132 18.52 5.45 -11.55
N ALA A 133 17.42 5.63 -12.28
CA ALA A 133 16.63 6.85 -12.22
C ALA A 133 15.18 6.56 -12.60
N MET A 134 14.27 7.41 -12.13
CA MET A 134 12.87 7.34 -12.51
C MET A 134 12.27 8.73 -12.66
N GLN A 135 11.20 8.81 -13.45
CA GLN A 135 10.34 9.97 -13.54
C GLN A 135 8.94 9.56 -13.09
N VAL A 136 8.36 10.30 -12.14
CA VAL A 136 7.01 10.08 -11.64
C VAL A 136 6.22 11.37 -11.81
N ARG A 137 5.14 11.33 -12.60
CA ARG A 137 4.27 12.49 -12.87
C ARG A 137 5.06 13.77 -13.26
N GLY A 138 6.11 13.60 -14.06
CA GLY A 138 6.98 14.68 -14.53
C GLY A 138 8.08 15.15 -13.56
N TYR A 139 8.22 14.52 -12.39
CA TYR A 139 9.29 14.78 -11.43
C TYR A 139 10.39 13.73 -11.54
N ASP A 140 11.64 14.19 -11.57
CA ASP A 140 12.81 13.32 -11.74
C ASP A 140 13.41 12.92 -10.39
N PHE A 141 13.72 11.63 -10.25
CA PHE A 141 14.34 11.04 -9.08
C PHE A 141 15.52 10.16 -9.47
N ALA A 142 16.62 10.25 -8.73
CA ALA A 142 17.69 9.26 -8.79
C ALA A 142 17.37 8.11 -7.82
N ILE A 143 17.47 6.87 -8.29
CA ILE A 143 17.37 5.68 -7.43
C ILE A 143 18.75 5.47 -6.82
N ASN A 144 18.84 5.55 -5.49
CA ASN A 144 20.13 5.57 -4.80
C ASN A 144 20.47 4.24 -4.12
N GLU A 145 19.48 3.58 -3.53
CA GLU A 145 19.67 2.31 -2.81
C GLU A 145 18.38 1.48 -2.89
N GLN A 146 18.52 0.16 -2.81
CA GLN A 146 17.42 -0.79 -2.65
C GLN A 146 17.66 -1.59 -1.36
N TYR A 147 16.67 -1.64 -0.47
CA TYR A 147 16.71 -2.44 0.75
C TYR A 147 15.81 -3.63 0.56
N ASN A 148 16.36 -4.85 0.60
CA ASN A 148 15.62 -6.07 0.40
C ASN A 148 16.02 -7.10 1.45
N ASP A 149 15.05 -7.73 2.09
CA ASP A 149 15.23 -8.86 2.99
C ASP A 149 14.18 -9.94 2.71
N VAL A 150 14.62 -11.00 2.04
CA VAL A 150 13.75 -12.12 1.63
C VAL A 150 13.19 -12.88 2.84
N GLU A 151 13.86 -12.85 4.00
CA GLU A 151 13.37 -13.58 5.18
C GLU A 151 12.16 -12.89 5.83
N SER A 152 12.11 -11.57 5.80
CA SER A 152 10.99 -10.80 6.37
C SER A 152 9.99 -10.30 5.33
N GLY A 153 10.31 -10.42 4.04
CA GLY A 153 9.56 -9.79 2.95
C GLY A 153 9.79 -8.27 2.86
N PHE A 154 10.69 -7.69 3.66
CA PHE A 154 10.91 -6.25 3.63
C PHE A 154 11.54 -5.83 2.30
N SER A 155 10.91 -4.87 1.64
CA SER A 155 11.41 -4.26 0.41
C SER A 155 11.16 -2.76 0.37
N ALA A 156 12.18 -1.99 0.04
CA ALA A 156 12.10 -0.54 -0.09
C ALA A 156 13.17 0.01 -1.04
N ILE A 157 12.95 1.23 -1.54
CA ILE A 157 13.94 1.97 -2.31
C ILE A 157 14.17 3.35 -1.71
N LYS A 158 15.42 3.81 -1.73
CA LYS A 158 15.80 5.20 -1.41
C LYS A 158 15.93 5.98 -2.71
N VAL A 159 15.21 7.09 -2.80
CA VAL A 159 15.22 7.96 -3.98
C VAL A 159 15.52 9.41 -3.61
N LEU A 160 16.21 10.08 -4.53
CA LEU A 160 16.68 11.45 -4.38
C LEU A 160 16.00 12.34 -5.42
N PRO A 161 15.14 13.29 -5.00
CA PRO A 161 14.54 14.25 -5.92
C PRO A 161 15.61 15.14 -6.57
N ALA A 162 15.48 15.36 -7.88
CA ALA A 162 16.40 16.20 -8.65
C ALA A 162 16.36 17.69 -8.24
N ASP A 163 15.25 18.14 -7.67
CA ASP A 163 15.05 19.51 -7.17
C ASP A 163 15.72 19.78 -5.81
N GLY A 164 16.31 18.76 -5.19
CA GLY A 164 16.97 18.85 -3.89
C GLY A 164 16.02 18.80 -2.69
N GLY A 165 14.77 18.34 -2.89
CA GLY A 165 13.80 18.08 -1.84
C GLY A 165 14.22 17.01 -0.81
N PRO A 166 13.27 16.57 0.05
CA PRO A 166 13.56 15.56 1.06
C PRO A 166 14.04 14.25 0.43
N MET A 167 14.88 13.51 1.14
CA MET A 167 15.19 12.13 0.74
C MET A 167 13.93 11.28 0.95
N ILE A 168 13.56 10.47 -0.04
CA ILE A 168 12.32 9.70 0.00
C ILE A 168 12.65 8.21 0.06
N PHE A 169 11.99 7.52 0.99
CA PHE A 169 12.00 6.09 1.15
C PHE A 169 10.63 5.57 0.72
N VAL A 170 10.60 4.79 -0.35
CA VAL A 170 9.39 4.15 -0.86
C VAL A 170 9.41 2.70 -0.41
N ILE A 171 8.44 2.30 0.39
CA ILE A 171 8.34 0.96 0.98
C ILE A 171 7.25 0.20 0.24
N ASP A 172 7.57 -1.03 -0.15
CA ASP A 172 6.69 -1.87 -0.93
C ASP A 172 5.53 -2.46 -0.10
N GLY A 173 4.42 -2.76 -0.76
CA GLY A 173 3.29 -3.47 -0.17
C GLY A 173 3.51 -4.98 -0.12
N LEU A 174 2.42 -5.72 0.12
CA LEU A 174 2.42 -7.18 0.13
C LEU A 174 2.59 -7.77 -1.29
N GLU A 175 3.45 -8.77 -1.42
CA GLU A 175 3.56 -9.63 -2.60
C GLU A 175 2.59 -10.81 -2.49
N VAL A 176 1.71 -10.95 -3.49
CA VAL A 176 0.74 -12.05 -3.49
C VAL A 176 1.47 -13.37 -3.68
N GLY A 177 1.20 -14.31 -2.77
CA GLY A 177 1.89 -15.61 -2.72
C GLY A 177 3.13 -15.61 -1.82
N SER A 178 3.54 -14.48 -1.25
CA SER A 178 4.57 -14.45 -0.21
C SER A 178 3.99 -14.81 1.15
N ILE A 179 4.55 -15.85 1.76
CA ILE A 179 4.25 -16.27 3.13
C ILE A 179 4.79 -15.22 4.09
N ALA A 180 6.00 -14.72 3.83
CA ALA A 180 6.63 -13.68 4.65
C ALA A 180 5.77 -12.42 4.75
N ASP A 181 5.26 -11.91 3.61
CA ASP A 181 4.41 -10.73 3.63
C ASP A 181 3.04 -10.98 4.26
N THR A 182 2.49 -12.19 4.11
CA THR A 182 1.23 -12.55 4.78
C THR A 182 1.40 -12.58 6.30
N VAL A 183 2.49 -13.17 6.79
CA VAL A 183 2.85 -13.14 8.21
C VAL A 183 3.10 -11.71 8.68
N ALA A 184 3.79 -10.90 7.88
CA ALA A 184 4.03 -9.49 8.19
C ALA A 184 2.71 -8.70 8.28
N ALA A 185 1.73 -8.94 7.41
CA ALA A 185 0.41 -8.31 7.51
C ALA A 185 -0.34 -8.68 8.81
N VAL A 186 -0.20 -9.93 9.26
CA VAL A 186 -0.76 -10.40 10.53
C VAL A 186 -0.02 -9.79 11.74
N ASP A 187 1.29 -9.55 11.62
CA ASP A 187 2.11 -8.85 12.63
C ASP A 187 2.12 -7.32 12.43
N LEU A 188 1.22 -6.76 11.60
CA LEU A 188 1.10 -5.33 11.29
C LEU A 188 2.43 -4.67 10.85
N GLY A 189 3.24 -5.38 10.08
CA GLY A 189 4.58 -4.97 9.62
C GLY A 189 5.70 -5.28 10.62
N GLY A 190 5.38 -5.82 11.79
CA GLY A 190 6.33 -6.15 12.87
C GLY A 190 7.45 -7.11 12.46
N LEU A 191 7.21 -8.00 11.49
CA LEU A 191 8.24 -8.87 10.94
C LEU A 191 9.28 -8.08 10.12
N GLN A 192 8.82 -7.18 9.25
CA GLN A 192 9.66 -6.41 8.31
C GLN A 192 10.54 -5.38 9.03
N VAL A 193 10.02 -4.72 10.06
CA VAL A 193 10.74 -3.69 10.85
C VAL A 193 11.88 -4.25 11.69
N ARG A 194 11.87 -5.57 11.96
CA ARG A 194 12.97 -6.27 12.65
C ARG A 194 14.14 -6.62 11.74
N SER A 195 14.00 -6.44 10.43
CA SER A 195 15.04 -6.79 9.46
C SER A 195 16.26 -5.85 9.55
N ALA A 196 17.44 -6.39 9.23
CA ALA A 196 18.65 -5.58 9.11
C ALA A 196 18.54 -4.55 7.98
N ALA A 197 17.79 -4.86 6.92
CA ALA A 197 17.54 -3.98 5.80
C ALA A 197 16.70 -2.75 6.21
N PHE A 198 15.67 -2.94 7.03
CA PHE A 198 14.90 -1.84 7.60
C PHE A 198 15.78 -0.95 8.49
N GLN A 199 16.58 -1.55 9.38
CA GLN A 199 17.48 -0.78 10.25
C GLN A 199 18.55 0.01 9.46
N ALA A 200 19.03 -0.52 8.34
CA ALA A 200 19.91 0.21 7.42
C ALA A 200 19.19 1.41 6.77
N MET A 201 17.92 1.25 6.37
CA MET A 201 17.09 2.34 5.84
C MET A 201 16.92 3.47 6.87
N ILE A 202 16.65 3.14 8.14
CA ILE A 202 16.52 4.13 9.22
C ILE A 202 17.86 4.87 9.44
N ALA A 203 18.98 4.16 9.40
CA ALA A 203 20.30 4.79 9.52
C ALA A 203 20.55 5.82 8.40
N ASP A 204 20.19 5.48 7.16
CA ASP A 204 20.31 6.39 6.01
C ASP A 204 19.37 7.60 6.14
N ALA A 205 18.17 7.43 6.71
CA ALA A 205 17.26 8.53 6.99
C ALA A 205 17.85 9.52 8.00
N VAL A 206 18.53 9.02 9.04
CA VAL A 206 19.24 9.87 10.00
C VAL A 206 20.43 10.58 9.34
N GLU A 207 21.19 9.89 8.49
CA GLU A 207 22.31 10.49 7.75
C GLU A 207 21.84 11.63 6.83
N ALA A 208 20.68 11.50 6.19
CA ALA A 208 20.12 12.54 5.33
C ALA A 208 19.98 13.88 6.05
N GLN A 209 19.47 13.88 7.28
CA GLN A 209 19.34 15.09 8.08
C GLN A 209 20.69 15.52 8.66
N ALA A 210 21.49 14.59 9.18
CA ALA A 210 22.75 14.89 9.86
C ALA A 210 23.81 15.48 8.91
N THR A 211 23.92 14.93 7.70
CA THR A 211 25.01 15.24 6.77
C THR A 211 24.55 16.17 5.66
N LEU A 212 23.34 15.96 5.12
CA LEU A 212 22.84 16.71 3.97
C LEU A 212 21.90 17.87 4.35
N GLY A 213 21.46 17.92 5.61
CA GLY A 213 20.48 18.90 6.08
C GLY A 213 19.14 18.78 5.37
N ARG A 214 18.80 17.58 4.90
CA ARG A 214 17.56 17.29 4.18
C ARG A 214 16.60 16.54 5.11
N GLY A 215 15.34 16.98 5.12
CA GLY A 215 14.27 16.19 5.71
C GLY A 215 14.09 14.85 4.99
N VAL A 216 13.29 13.98 5.59
CA VAL A 216 13.01 12.64 5.07
C VAL A 216 11.52 12.46 4.85
N GLN A 217 11.17 11.64 3.86
CA GLN A 217 9.80 11.27 3.58
C GLN A 217 9.70 9.76 3.43
N PHE A 218 8.73 9.15 4.11
CA PHE A 218 8.37 7.75 3.95
C PHE A 218 7.05 7.67 3.20
N VAL A 219 7.01 6.81 2.20
CA VAL A 219 5.79 6.50 1.45
C VAL A 219 5.60 5.00 1.32
N GLY A 220 4.35 4.54 1.34
CA GLY A 220 4.06 3.11 1.16
C GLY A 220 2.56 2.84 1.03
N PRO A 221 2.16 1.87 0.19
CA PRO A 221 0.79 1.41 0.08
C PRO A 221 0.55 0.17 0.93
N SER A 222 -0.71 -0.16 1.25
CA SER A 222 -1.07 -1.45 1.87
C SER A 222 -0.19 -1.77 3.10
N LEU A 223 0.38 -2.98 3.19
CA LEU A 223 1.37 -3.38 4.21
C LEU A 223 2.58 -2.43 4.31
N GLY A 224 3.10 -1.96 3.18
CA GLY A 224 4.21 -1.00 3.14
C GLY A 224 3.88 0.32 3.81
N GLY A 225 2.61 0.70 3.84
CA GLY A 225 2.13 1.85 4.60
C GLY A 225 2.20 1.65 6.11
N ALA A 226 1.96 0.44 6.63
CA ALA A 226 2.18 0.16 8.06
C ALA A 226 3.67 0.27 8.41
N VAL A 227 4.55 -0.31 7.59
CA VAL A 227 6.00 -0.21 7.77
C VAL A 227 6.49 1.22 7.65
N ALA A 228 5.92 2.03 6.74
CA ALA A 228 6.23 3.45 6.61
C ALA A 228 5.87 4.26 7.86
N GLN A 229 4.76 3.92 8.52
CA GLN A 229 4.37 4.54 9.79
C GLN A 229 5.39 4.27 10.90
N VAL A 230 5.83 3.01 11.03
CA VAL A 230 6.88 2.64 11.99
C VAL A 230 8.20 3.34 11.64
N ALA A 231 8.58 3.35 10.35
CA ALA A 231 9.81 4.00 9.89
C ALA A 231 9.83 5.50 10.17
N ALA A 232 8.71 6.20 9.96
CA ALA A 232 8.59 7.61 10.29
C ALA A 232 8.78 7.87 11.78
N TYR A 233 8.23 7.01 12.64
CA TYR A 233 8.39 7.12 14.09
C TYR A 233 9.84 6.84 14.52
N GLU A 234 10.44 5.73 14.10
CA GLU A 234 11.82 5.36 14.45
C GLU A 234 12.83 6.39 13.92
N ALA A 235 12.63 6.92 12.70
CA ALA A 235 13.47 7.99 12.18
C ALA A 235 13.35 9.26 13.03
N ALA A 236 12.14 9.69 13.39
CA ALA A 236 11.94 10.86 14.24
C ALA A 236 12.59 10.68 15.62
N GLU A 237 12.46 9.50 16.23
CA GLU A 237 13.10 9.16 17.49
C GLU A 237 14.62 9.20 17.38
N ALA A 238 15.18 8.58 16.35
CA ALA A 238 16.62 8.53 16.13
C ALA A 238 17.21 9.94 15.87
N LEU A 239 16.49 10.82 15.16
CA LEU A 239 16.89 12.21 14.96
C LEU A 239 16.94 12.99 16.28
N ILE A 240 15.92 12.81 17.15
CA ILE A 240 15.88 13.44 18.48
C ILE A 240 17.03 12.91 19.35
N ALA A 241 17.24 11.60 19.38
CA ALA A 241 18.29 10.95 20.14
C ALA A 241 19.70 11.41 19.71
N ALA A 242 19.89 11.67 18.42
CA ALA A 242 21.12 12.22 17.86
C ALA A 242 21.30 13.73 18.15
N GLY A 243 20.32 14.40 18.76
CA GLY A 243 20.38 15.84 19.04
C GLY A 243 20.29 16.72 17.79
N LEU A 244 19.73 16.20 16.70
CA LEU A 244 19.59 16.92 15.45
C LEU A 244 18.44 17.94 15.52
N PRO A 245 18.46 19.01 14.71
CA PRO A 245 17.32 19.93 14.64
C PRO A 245 16.07 19.23 14.09
N THR A 246 15.02 19.16 14.92
CA THR A 246 13.74 18.52 14.60
C THR A 246 12.59 19.52 14.70
N ALA A 247 12.23 20.15 13.58
CA ALA A 247 11.00 20.93 13.46
C ALA A 247 9.84 20.03 13.00
N PRO A 248 8.57 20.42 13.25
CA PRO A 248 7.42 19.71 12.66
C PRO A 248 7.57 19.56 11.14
N GLY A 249 7.39 18.35 10.63
CA GLY A 249 7.54 18.00 9.22
C GLY A 249 8.98 17.77 8.74
N THR A 250 9.95 17.66 9.67
CA THR A 250 11.31 17.16 9.36
C THR A 250 11.25 15.72 8.85
N VAL A 251 10.34 14.93 9.43
CA VAL A 251 9.93 13.62 8.93
C VAL A 251 8.54 13.77 8.33
N ARG A 252 8.37 13.27 7.11
CA ARG A 252 7.09 13.23 6.41
C ARG A 252 6.65 11.79 6.21
N LEU A 253 5.36 11.56 6.31
CA LEU A 253 4.74 10.27 6.11
C LEU A 253 3.54 10.46 5.19
N LEU A 254 3.51 9.73 4.08
CA LEU A 254 2.34 9.67 3.22
C LEU A 254 2.06 8.23 2.82
N THR A 255 0.88 7.74 3.16
CA THR A 255 0.49 6.36 2.86
C THR A 255 -0.73 6.32 1.94
N VAL A 256 -0.94 5.21 1.25
CA VAL A 256 -2.09 5.01 0.34
C VAL A 256 -2.75 3.67 0.63
N ASP A 257 -4.04 3.67 0.97
CA ASP A 257 -4.81 2.44 1.26
C ASP A 257 -4.05 1.49 2.19
N ALA A 258 -3.44 2.10 3.21
CA ALA A 258 -2.41 1.47 4.02
C ALA A 258 -2.97 0.70 5.19
N LEU A 259 -2.32 -0.41 5.55
CA LEU A 259 -2.49 -1.04 6.85
C LEU A 259 -2.06 -0.08 7.96
N GLY A 260 -2.74 -0.09 9.10
CA GLY A 260 -2.38 0.71 10.28
C GLY A 260 -1.11 0.19 10.94
N GLY A 261 -0.09 1.04 11.05
CA GLY A 261 1.22 0.70 11.62
C GLY A 261 1.48 1.26 13.02
N ARG A 262 0.54 2.01 13.60
CA ARG A 262 0.70 2.59 14.93
C ARG A 262 0.88 1.53 16.00
N ASP A 263 0.08 0.47 15.97
CA ASP A 263 0.10 -0.57 16.99
C ASP A 263 1.44 -1.30 17.02
N ALA A 264 2.01 -1.58 15.84
CA ALA A 264 3.36 -2.12 15.71
C ALA A 264 4.41 -1.16 16.29
N ALA A 265 4.31 0.15 15.98
CA ALA A 265 5.21 1.15 16.55
C ALA A 265 5.11 1.21 18.08
N GLU A 266 3.91 1.12 18.65
CA GLU A 266 3.71 1.09 20.12
C GLU A 266 4.31 -0.17 20.73
N ALA A 267 4.07 -1.33 20.13
CA ALA A 267 4.62 -2.60 20.59
C ALA A 267 6.16 -2.60 20.61
N LEU A 268 6.79 -2.01 19.60
CA LEU A 268 8.25 -1.88 19.50
C LEU A 268 8.82 -0.86 20.49
N ASN A 269 8.10 0.24 20.72
CA ASN A 269 8.48 1.28 21.68
C ASN A 269 8.19 0.91 23.14
N GLY A 270 7.70 -0.30 23.41
CA GLY A 270 7.37 -0.76 24.76
C GLY A 270 6.12 -0.10 25.36
N GLY A 271 5.22 0.41 24.51
CA GLY A 271 3.95 1.01 24.91
C GLY A 271 3.63 2.28 24.13
N THR A 272 3.10 3.29 24.81
CA THR A 272 2.61 4.53 24.19
C THR A 272 3.69 5.28 23.40
N LEU A 273 3.32 5.78 22.22
CA LEU A 273 4.18 6.66 21.41
C LEU A 273 4.47 7.99 22.11
N ASP A 274 5.71 8.48 22.03
CA ASP A 274 6.12 9.74 22.63
C ASP A 274 5.56 10.94 21.83
N PRO A 275 4.75 11.82 22.46
CA PRO A 275 4.24 13.02 21.81
C PRO A 275 5.32 13.94 21.23
N ALA A 276 6.52 13.97 21.81
CA ALA A 276 7.63 14.77 21.30
C ALA A 276 8.14 14.23 19.95
N VAL A 277 8.19 12.90 19.80
CA VAL A 277 8.54 12.22 18.55
C VAL A 277 7.47 12.48 17.49
N LEU A 278 6.20 12.27 17.85
CA LEU A 278 5.05 12.49 16.96
C LEU A 278 4.96 13.94 16.44
N ASN A 279 5.37 14.92 17.26
CA ASN A 279 5.38 16.33 16.88
C ASN A 279 6.42 16.67 15.78
N VAL A 280 7.41 15.81 15.53
CA VAL A 280 8.37 15.96 14.43
C VAL A 280 7.78 15.55 13.09
N ILE A 281 6.72 14.74 13.11
CA ILE A 281 6.15 14.10 11.92
C ILE A 281 5.05 14.97 11.29
N ASN A 282 5.05 15.06 9.96
CA ASN A 282 3.92 15.51 9.16
C ASN A 282 3.33 14.29 8.44
N ALA A 283 2.11 13.87 8.79
CA ALA A 283 1.56 12.59 8.35
C ALA A 283 0.18 12.74 7.71
N LEU A 284 -0.03 12.08 6.57
CA LEU A 284 -1.31 11.99 5.89
C LEU A 284 -1.51 10.59 5.32
N ASN A 285 -2.60 9.93 5.68
CA ASN A 285 -2.99 8.63 5.16
C ASN A 285 -4.07 8.82 4.11
N ILE A 286 -3.78 8.50 2.85
CA ILE A 286 -4.75 8.56 1.75
C ILE A 286 -5.54 7.27 1.72
N ARG A 287 -6.86 7.39 1.61
CA ARG A 287 -7.76 6.25 1.65
C ARG A 287 -8.82 6.31 0.56
N THR A 288 -9.06 5.17 -0.07
CA THR A 288 -10.20 4.88 -0.94
C THR A 288 -11.32 4.28 -0.10
N GLU A 289 -12.51 4.88 -0.13
CA GLU A 289 -13.65 4.34 0.59
C GLU A 289 -14.07 2.97 0.05
N GLY A 290 -14.31 2.06 0.98
CA GLY A 290 -14.54 0.64 0.70
C GLY A 290 -13.30 -0.24 0.87
N ASP A 291 -12.09 0.34 0.92
CA ASP A 291 -10.87 -0.45 1.16
C ASP A 291 -10.86 -1.03 2.58
N LEU A 292 -10.63 -2.34 2.70
CA LEU A 292 -10.60 -3.05 3.98
C LEU A 292 -9.24 -3.03 4.64
N ILE A 293 -8.16 -2.94 3.87
CA ILE A 293 -6.80 -2.97 4.45
C ILE A 293 -6.56 -1.72 5.28
N SER A 294 -7.00 -0.56 4.79
CA SER A 294 -6.97 0.70 5.55
C SER A 294 -7.89 0.77 6.76
N ARG A 295 -8.62 -0.30 7.06
CA ARG A 295 -9.44 -0.44 8.27
C ARG A 295 -8.82 -1.38 9.31
N ILE A 296 -7.66 -1.95 9.02
CA ILE A 296 -6.95 -2.85 9.93
C ILE A 296 -5.86 -2.03 10.64
N GLY A 297 -5.84 -2.09 11.97
CA GLY A 297 -4.87 -1.40 12.81
C GLY A 297 -5.15 0.10 12.94
N SER A 298 -4.50 0.72 13.91
CA SER A 298 -4.53 2.17 14.11
C SER A 298 -3.42 2.86 13.30
N HIS A 299 -3.63 4.15 13.00
CA HIS A 299 -2.77 4.96 12.14
C HIS A 299 -2.01 6.06 12.88
N VAL A 300 -0.80 6.35 12.39
CA VAL A 300 -0.05 7.57 12.72
C VAL A 300 -0.42 8.65 11.71
N GLY A 301 -0.94 9.79 12.19
CA GLY A 301 -1.38 10.90 11.34
C GLY A 301 -2.87 10.90 11.03
N GLU A 302 -3.28 11.92 10.29
CA GLU A 302 -4.67 12.12 9.88
C GLU A 302 -4.99 11.34 8.60
N THR A 303 -6.21 10.84 8.47
CA THR A 303 -6.70 10.20 7.24
C THR A 303 -7.48 11.19 6.38
N LEU A 304 -7.25 11.12 5.07
CA LEU A 304 -8.01 11.79 4.03
C LEU A 304 -8.62 10.73 3.10
N SER A 305 -9.92 10.55 3.23
CA SER A 305 -10.71 9.56 2.49
C SER A 305 -11.36 10.14 1.24
N PHE A 306 -11.47 9.32 0.20
CA PHE A 306 -12.13 9.63 -1.06
C PHE A 306 -13.12 8.54 -1.46
N GLN A 307 -14.27 8.94 -2.00
CA GLN A 307 -15.16 8.01 -2.69
C GLN A 307 -14.46 7.45 -3.94
N ALA A 308 -14.52 6.13 -4.15
CA ALA A 308 -14.00 5.53 -5.38
C ALA A 308 -14.69 6.10 -6.62
N VAL A 309 -13.91 6.39 -7.66
CA VAL A 309 -14.40 6.91 -8.95
C VAL A 309 -13.89 6.08 -10.12
N ASP A 310 -14.65 6.10 -11.22
CA ASP A 310 -14.20 5.54 -12.50
C ASP A 310 -13.23 6.48 -13.25
N ALA A 311 -12.75 6.06 -14.42
CA ALA A 311 -11.88 6.87 -15.28
C ALA A 311 -12.50 8.21 -15.73
N ASN A 312 -13.83 8.34 -15.69
CA ASN A 312 -14.53 9.59 -16.01
C ASN A 312 -14.64 10.52 -14.78
N GLY A 313 -14.25 10.05 -13.59
CA GLY A 313 -14.46 10.76 -12.32
C GLY A 313 -15.88 10.60 -11.75
N SER A 314 -16.65 9.64 -12.24
CA SER A 314 -17.98 9.35 -11.70
C SER A 314 -17.86 8.43 -10.49
N PRO A 315 -18.54 8.70 -9.37
CA PRO A 315 -18.56 7.81 -8.22
C PRO A 315 -19.02 6.40 -8.59
N ILE A 316 -18.32 5.40 -8.09
CA ILE A 316 -18.65 3.99 -8.27
C ILE A 316 -18.72 3.29 -6.92
N ALA A 317 -19.57 2.26 -6.86
CA ALA A 317 -19.51 1.27 -5.80
C ALA A 317 -18.51 0.20 -6.21
N VAL A 318 -17.57 -0.10 -5.31
CA VAL A 318 -16.50 -1.09 -5.50
C VAL A 318 -16.61 -2.12 -4.38
N THR A 319 -16.20 -3.36 -4.68
CA THR A 319 -15.95 -4.36 -3.63
C THR A 319 -14.73 -3.94 -2.82
N ALA A 320 -14.47 -4.54 -1.65
CA ALA A 320 -13.26 -4.17 -0.92
C ALA A 320 -11.98 -4.51 -1.68
N ALA A 321 -11.99 -5.64 -2.39
CA ALA A 321 -10.87 -6.03 -3.24
C ALA A 321 -10.63 -5.01 -4.37
N ASP A 322 -11.69 -4.49 -4.98
CA ASP A 322 -11.58 -3.47 -6.04
C ASP A 322 -11.27 -2.07 -5.49
N ALA A 323 -11.53 -1.81 -4.21
CA ALA A 323 -11.21 -0.55 -3.55
C ALA A 323 -9.73 -0.47 -3.16
N HIS A 324 -9.10 -1.61 -2.85
CA HIS A 324 -7.73 -1.65 -2.37
C HIS A 324 -6.72 -1.19 -3.43
N VAL A 325 -6.00 -0.10 -3.14
CA VAL A 325 -4.98 0.49 -4.04
C VAL A 325 -5.57 0.73 -5.44
N ASN A 326 -6.79 1.26 -5.50
CA ASN A 326 -7.50 1.49 -6.77
C ASN A 326 -6.81 2.60 -7.58
N VAL A 327 -5.85 2.20 -8.42
CA VAL A 327 -4.96 3.09 -9.18
C VAL A 327 -5.77 4.06 -10.05
N VAL A 328 -6.79 3.57 -10.75
CA VAL A 328 -7.63 4.41 -11.64
C VAL A 328 -8.31 5.52 -10.83
N SER A 329 -8.92 5.17 -9.70
CA SER A 329 -9.59 6.13 -8.82
C SER A 329 -8.60 7.17 -8.29
N LEU A 330 -7.40 6.76 -7.88
CA LEU A 330 -6.36 7.66 -7.35
C LEU A 330 -5.82 8.62 -8.43
N LEU A 331 -5.49 8.11 -9.62
CA LEU A 331 -5.01 8.90 -10.76
C LEU A 331 -6.05 9.92 -11.23
N ARG A 332 -7.34 9.61 -11.06
CA ARG A 332 -8.43 10.53 -11.37
C ARG A 332 -8.67 11.56 -10.26
N THR A 333 -8.62 11.13 -8.99
CA THR A 333 -9.03 11.93 -7.84
C THR A 333 -7.97 12.94 -7.41
N LEU A 334 -6.73 12.50 -7.24
CA LEU A 334 -5.67 13.32 -6.63
C LEU A 334 -5.31 14.57 -7.45
N PRO A 335 -5.26 14.53 -8.80
CA PRO A 335 -4.94 15.71 -9.60
C PRO A 335 -6.13 16.65 -9.82
N ASP A 336 -7.37 16.15 -9.73
CA ASP A 336 -8.58 16.96 -9.93
C ASP A 336 -8.91 17.76 -8.66
N PRO A 337 -8.84 19.11 -8.69
CA PRO A 337 -9.10 19.92 -7.49
C PRO A 337 -10.52 19.78 -6.95
N THR A 338 -11.51 19.47 -7.80
CA THR A 338 -12.89 19.29 -7.34
C THR A 338 -13.01 17.98 -6.57
N LEU A 339 -12.47 16.88 -7.10
CA LEU A 339 -12.49 15.58 -6.44
C LEU A 339 -11.61 15.59 -5.18
N PHE A 340 -10.42 16.17 -5.25
CA PHE A 340 -9.52 16.29 -4.10
C PHE A 340 -10.16 17.09 -2.94
N ASN A 341 -10.81 18.22 -3.24
CA ASN A 341 -11.48 19.02 -2.21
C ASN A 341 -12.78 18.38 -1.68
N ALA A 342 -13.29 17.33 -2.33
CA ALA A 342 -14.40 16.54 -1.83
C ALA A 342 -13.98 15.48 -0.80
N GLY A 343 -12.67 15.28 -0.59
CA GLY A 343 -12.15 14.35 0.40
C GLY A 343 -12.58 14.69 1.83
N VAL A 344 -12.78 13.65 2.63
CA VAL A 344 -13.25 13.75 4.02
C VAL A 344 -12.09 13.45 4.96
N ARG A 345 -11.92 14.29 6.00
CA ARG A 345 -10.87 14.15 7.01
C ARG A 345 -11.38 13.48 8.27
N GLY A 346 -10.57 12.59 8.82
CA GLY A 346 -10.77 11.96 10.12
C GLY A 346 -10.79 10.43 10.05
N ALA A 347 -10.73 9.83 11.25
CA ALA A 347 -10.69 8.39 11.42
C ALA A 347 -11.92 7.70 10.78
N PRO A 348 -11.74 6.50 10.21
CA PRO A 348 -12.82 5.76 9.60
C PRO A 348 -13.86 5.31 10.63
N GLU A 349 -15.11 5.19 10.19
CA GLU A 349 -16.23 4.79 11.06
C GLU A 349 -16.21 3.30 11.43
N GLU A 350 -15.41 2.48 10.75
CA GLU A 350 -15.40 1.01 10.88
C GLU A 350 -13.96 0.48 11.05
N VAL A 351 -13.76 -0.35 12.09
CA VAL A 351 -12.53 -1.12 12.33
C VAL A 351 -12.74 -2.58 11.99
N SER A 352 -11.72 -3.19 11.39
CA SER A 352 -11.67 -4.62 11.16
C SER A 352 -11.21 -5.38 12.41
N GLY A 353 -11.98 -6.35 12.90
CA GLY A 353 -11.55 -7.18 14.04
C GLY A 353 -10.34 -8.08 13.75
N PHE A 354 -9.89 -8.15 12.50
CA PHE A 354 -8.55 -8.67 12.19
C PHE A 354 -7.45 -7.92 12.95
N ALA A 355 -7.62 -6.62 13.21
CA ALA A 355 -6.67 -5.83 13.99
C ALA A 355 -6.50 -6.36 15.44
N LEU A 356 -7.58 -6.88 16.05
CA LEU A 356 -7.51 -7.43 17.41
C LEU A 356 -6.74 -8.75 17.43
N VAL A 357 -6.96 -9.61 16.44
CA VAL A 357 -6.24 -10.87 16.28
C VAL A 357 -4.77 -10.61 15.99
N ALA A 358 -4.48 -9.68 15.09
CA ALA A 358 -3.13 -9.23 14.77
C ALA A 358 -2.38 -8.73 16.02
N ASN A 359 -3.01 -7.86 16.80
CA ASN A 359 -2.44 -7.33 18.04
C ASN A 359 -2.22 -8.40 19.13
N ALA A 360 -3.09 -9.42 19.20
CA ALA A 360 -2.99 -10.47 20.21
C ALA A 360 -1.97 -11.56 19.86
N LEU A 361 -1.92 -11.98 18.60
CA LEU A 361 -1.22 -13.19 18.15
C LEU A 361 -0.12 -12.95 17.13
N GLY A 362 -0.11 -11.81 16.44
CA GLY A 362 0.76 -11.55 15.29
C GLY A 362 2.24 -11.75 15.59
N ARG A 363 2.72 -11.25 16.72
CA ARG A 363 4.10 -11.43 17.15
C ARG A 363 4.47 -12.90 17.36
N GLY A 364 3.58 -13.68 17.98
CA GLY A 364 3.81 -15.11 18.22
C GLY A 364 3.86 -15.91 16.92
N ILE A 365 3.01 -15.55 15.95
CA ILE A 365 3.01 -16.14 14.60
C ILE A 365 4.33 -15.82 13.89
N ALA A 366 4.76 -14.55 13.90
CA ALA A 366 5.99 -14.13 13.26
C ALA A 366 7.25 -14.74 13.90
N ASP A 367 7.31 -14.83 15.23
CA ASP A 367 8.41 -15.50 15.95
C ASP A 367 8.46 -17.01 15.60
N GLY A 368 7.31 -17.65 15.48
CA GLY A 368 7.21 -19.05 15.07
C GLY A 368 7.64 -19.28 13.62
N TYR A 369 7.24 -18.41 12.70
CA TYR A 369 7.67 -18.44 11.30
C TYR A 369 9.20 -18.37 11.17
N LEU A 370 9.82 -17.39 11.84
CA LEU A 370 11.29 -17.24 11.86
C LEU A 370 11.99 -18.47 12.44
N ALA A 371 11.43 -19.07 13.50
CA ALA A 371 11.97 -20.28 14.11
C ALA A 371 11.80 -21.53 13.23
N GLY A 372 10.72 -21.60 12.44
CA GLY A 372 10.44 -22.68 11.51
C GLY A 372 11.36 -22.69 10.29
N GLY A 373 11.88 -21.52 9.89
CA GLY A 373 12.77 -21.37 8.75
C GLY A 373 12.08 -21.60 7.40
N GLU A 374 10.76 -21.43 7.36
CA GLU A 374 9.96 -21.51 6.14
C GLU A 374 10.30 -20.34 5.21
N ARG A 375 10.16 -20.57 3.91
CA ARG A 375 10.56 -19.64 2.84
C ARG A 375 9.55 -19.72 1.71
N ASP A 376 9.39 -18.60 1.02
CA ASP A 376 8.48 -18.51 -0.13
C ASP A 376 8.87 -19.51 -1.22
N ASP A 377 7.86 -20.14 -1.83
CA ASP A 377 8.01 -20.86 -3.09
C ASP A 377 8.03 -19.83 -4.22
N PRO A 378 9.15 -19.66 -4.97
CA PRO A 378 9.21 -18.71 -6.08
C PRO A 378 8.16 -18.95 -7.16
N ASN A 379 7.59 -20.16 -7.25
CA ASN A 379 6.53 -20.49 -8.21
C ASN A 379 5.12 -20.10 -7.73
N ALA A 380 4.96 -19.79 -6.43
CA ALA A 380 3.70 -19.33 -5.86
C ALA A 380 3.54 -17.80 -5.94
N LEU A 381 4.65 -17.07 -6.15
CA LEU A 381 4.64 -15.61 -6.30
C LEU A 381 3.88 -15.20 -7.57
N VAL A 382 2.91 -14.31 -7.41
CA VAL A 382 2.14 -13.78 -8.52
C VAL A 382 2.85 -12.53 -9.05
N PRO A 383 3.11 -12.43 -10.37
CA PRO A 383 3.70 -11.24 -10.96
C PRO A 383 2.89 -9.97 -10.64
N LEU A 384 3.59 -8.85 -10.49
CA LEU A 384 2.93 -7.55 -10.32
C LEU A 384 2.15 -7.25 -11.60
N GLN A 385 0.83 -7.07 -11.47
CA GLN A 385 0.00 -6.58 -12.56
C GLN A 385 -0.32 -5.12 -12.31
N VAL A 386 0.29 -4.24 -13.11
CA VAL A 386 -0.06 -2.81 -13.09
C VAL A 386 -1.05 -2.56 -14.23
N PRO A 387 -2.25 -2.01 -13.96
CA PRO A 387 -3.19 -1.69 -15.02
C PRO A 387 -2.59 -0.67 -15.99
N GLY A 388 -3.08 -0.68 -17.23
CA GLY A 388 -2.73 0.29 -18.27
C GLY A 388 -1.79 -0.26 -19.35
N GLU A 389 -0.98 0.63 -19.93
CA GLU A 389 -0.03 0.32 -20.99
C GLU A 389 1.40 0.51 -20.48
N ALA A 390 2.22 -0.54 -20.55
CA ALA A 390 3.66 -0.43 -20.33
C ALA A 390 4.48 -0.87 -21.55
N ALA A 391 5.66 -0.27 -21.69
CA ALA A 391 6.56 -0.56 -22.79
C ALA A 391 8.03 -0.40 -22.41
N LEU A 392 8.86 -1.28 -22.95
CA LEU A 392 10.30 -1.09 -23.02
C LEU A 392 10.67 -0.33 -24.30
N VAL A 393 11.40 0.78 -24.14
CA VAL A 393 11.91 1.59 -25.25
C VAL A 393 13.41 1.83 -25.08
N ASN A 394 14.02 2.52 -26.06
CA ASN A 394 15.44 2.87 -26.07
C ASN A 394 16.37 1.64 -25.90
N ASN A 395 16.26 0.66 -26.80
CA ASN A 395 16.99 -0.61 -26.70
C ASN A 395 16.79 -1.30 -25.34
N ASN A 396 15.56 -1.26 -24.83
CA ASN A 396 15.14 -1.86 -23.57
C ASN A 396 15.81 -1.29 -22.31
N THR A 397 16.34 -0.06 -22.35
CA THR A 397 16.90 0.59 -21.16
C THR A 397 15.93 1.56 -20.49
N LEU A 398 14.72 1.72 -21.03
CA LEU A 398 13.71 2.62 -20.48
C LEU A 398 12.37 1.92 -20.42
N TYR A 399 11.91 1.65 -19.20
CA TYR A 399 10.55 1.20 -18.91
C TYR A 399 9.63 2.42 -18.80
N ARG A 400 8.44 2.34 -19.40
CA ARG A 400 7.41 3.38 -19.34
C ARG A 400 6.08 2.74 -18.97
N LEU A 401 5.30 3.42 -18.15
CA LEU A 401 3.96 3.03 -17.72
C LEU A 401 3.03 4.24 -17.83
N ASP A 402 1.90 4.01 -18.49
CA ASP A 402 0.70 4.85 -18.54
C ASP A 402 -0.43 4.02 -17.93
N ALA A 403 -0.69 4.22 -16.65
CA ALA A 403 -1.46 3.29 -15.83
C ALA A 403 -2.99 3.42 -16.03
N ASP A 404 -3.44 4.58 -16.52
CA ASP A 404 -4.85 4.83 -16.87
C ASP A 404 -5.10 4.89 -18.38
N SER A 405 -4.08 4.59 -19.20
CA SER A 405 -4.13 4.58 -20.66
C SER A 405 -4.61 5.91 -21.26
N ASN A 406 -4.30 7.04 -20.61
CA ASN A 406 -4.75 8.36 -21.05
C ASN A 406 -3.76 9.03 -22.05
N GLY A 407 -2.63 8.39 -22.36
CA GLY A 407 -1.56 8.89 -23.21
C GLY A 407 -0.49 9.70 -22.46
N THR A 408 -0.64 9.88 -21.14
CA THR A 408 0.30 10.58 -20.26
C THR A 408 1.16 9.57 -19.53
N LEU A 409 2.45 9.88 -19.41
CA LEU A 409 3.39 9.04 -18.68
C LEU A 409 3.20 9.23 -17.17
N ASP A 410 2.85 8.15 -16.46
CA ASP A 410 2.76 8.15 -15.00
C ASP A 410 4.09 7.83 -14.35
N LEU A 411 4.77 6.81 -14.88
CA LEU A 411 6.07 6.34 -14.41
C LEU A 411 6.97 6.01 -15.59
N ALA A 412 8.24 6.42 -15.50
CA ALA A 412 9.30 5.85 -16.30
C ALA A 412 10.49 5.48 -15.42
N VAL A 413 11.15 4.36 -15.73
CA VAL A 413 12.35 3.90 -15.04
C VAL A 413 13.45 3.69 -16.06
N LEU A 414 14.57 4.39 -15.85
CA LEU A 414 15.78 4.24 -16.64
C LEU A 414 16.69 3.20 -15.99
N THR A 415 17.16 2.25 -16.80
CA THR A 415 18.12 1.25 -16.38
C THR A 415 19.50 1.47 -17.03
N SER A 416 20.54 1.03 -16.34
CA SER A 416 21.93 1.14 -16.78
C SER A 416 22.26 0.15 -17.92
N GLN A 417 21.51 -0.96 -17.97
CA GLN A 417 21.63 -2.02 -18.97
C GLN A 417 20.26 -2.39 -19.56
N PRO A 418 20.21 -2.95 -20.78
CA PRO A 418 18.97 -3.46 -21.37
C PRO A 418 18.30 -4.51 -20.47
N VAL A 419 17.02 -4.33 -20.21
CA VAL A 419 16.17 -5.29 -19.48
C VAL A 419 15.55 -6.28 -20.45
N SER A 420 15.40 -7.53 -20.04
CA SER A 420 14.71 -8.52 -20.86
C SER A 420 13.20 -8.24 -20.87
N GLN A 421 12.54 -8.48 -22.00
CA GLN A 421 11.08 -8.32 -22.08
C GLN A 421 10.37 -9.17 -21.02
N ALA A 422 10.85 -10.39 -20.76
CA ALA A 422 10.29 -11.26 -19.74
C ALA A 422 10.31 -10.65 -18.32
N ILE A 423 11.31 -9.83 -17.98
CA ILE A 423 11.35 -9.14 -16.68
C ILE A 423 10.37 -7.96 -16.67
N ALA A 424 10.27 -7.21 -17.77
CA ALA A 424 9.29 -6.13 -17.88
C ALA A 424 7.85 -6.65 -17.90
N ASP A 425 7.62 -7.83 -18.47
CA ASP A 425 6.33 -8.51 -18.48
C ASP A 425 5.90 -8.98 -17.07
N LEU A 426 6.82 -9.05 -16.09
CA LEU A 426 6.47 -9.31 -14.68
C LEU A 426 5.90 -8.09 -13.96
N VAL A 427 5.90 -6.93 -14.63
CA VAL A 427 5.33 -5.66 -14.14
C VAL A 427 3.98 -5.38 -14.84
N LEU A 428 3.63 -6.15 -15.88
CA LEU A 428 2.45 -5.97 -16.74
C LEU A 428 1.28 -6.87 -16.36
#